data_AF-A0A3C0X374-F1
#
_entry.id   AF-A0A3C0X374-F1
#
_cell.length_a   1.000
_cell.length_b   1.000
_cell.length_c   1.000
_cell.angle_alpha   90.00
_cell.angle_beta   90.00
_cell.angle_gamma   90.00
#
_symmetry.space_group_name_H-M   'P 1'
#
loop_
_entity.id
_entity.type
_entity.pdbx_description
1 polymer ?
#
loop_
_entity_poly.entity_id
_entity_poly.type
_entity_poly.pdbx_seq_one_letter_code
_entity_poly.pdbx_strand_id
1 'polypeptide(L)' 'MAQSYNIRIEETVTETFPVTADSPEDAVSKARRLYYDGKLVLEPGTLIGLRISCTDTEPYVPEDFRGESYEQF' A
#
# COMPACT_ATOMS: atom_id res chain seq x y z
N MET A 1 -15.78 26.22 -19.21
CA MET A 1 -16.60 25.00 -19.08
C MET A 1 -15.74 23.96 -18.37
N ALA A 2 -16.27 23.22 -17.40
CA ALA A 2 -15.52 22.17 -16.72
C ALA A 2 -15.47 20.91 -17.61
N GLN A 3 -14.31 20.26 -17.67
CA GLN A 3 -14.10 19.02 -18.42
C GLN A 3 -13.94 17.87 -17.43
N SER A 4 -14.50 16.70 -17.76
CA SER A 4 -14.32 15.47 -16.97
C SER A 4 -13.01 14.80 -17.34
N TYR A 5 -12.28 14.32 -16.33
CA TYR A 5 -11.03 13.57 -16.49
C TYR A 5 -11.14 12.25 -15.74
N ASN A 6 -10.51 11.21 -16.29
CA ASN A 6 -10.37 9.93 -15.63
C ASN A 6 -9.13 9.95 -14.72
N ILE A 7 -9.34 9.77 -13.41
CA ILE A 7 -8.26 9.74 -12.41
C ILE A 7 -8.13 8.32 -11.86
N ARG A 8 -6.91 7.80 -11.83
CA ARG A 8 -6.54 6.55 -11.16
C ARG A 8 -5.87 6.88 -9.83
N ILE A 9 -6.34 6.24 -8.76
CA ILE A 9 -5.76 6.30 -7.42
C ILE A 9 -5.34 4.88 -7.06
N GLU A 10 -4.08 4.70 -6.68
CA GLU A 10 -3.53 3.43 -6.22
C GLU A 10 -2.93 3.61 -4.82
N GLU A 11 -3.30 2.73 -3.90
CA GLU A 11 -2.86 2.76 -2.50
C GLU A 11 -2.14 1.47 -2.14
N THR A 12 -1.01 1.61 -1.43
CA THR A 12 -0.29 0.49 -0.82
C THR A 12 -0.37 0.65 0.69
N VAL A 13 -0.97 -0.33 1.36
CA VAL A 13 -1.11 -0.37 2.82
C VAL A 13 -0.27 -1.48 3.43
N THR A 14 0.18 -1.28 4.66
CA THR A 14 0.92 -2.28 5.45
C THR A 14 0.40 -2.34 6.88
N GLU A 15 0.39 -3.53 7.46
CA GLU A 15 0.06 -3.72 8.87
C GLU A 15 0.90 -4.87 9.44
N THR A 16 1.29 -4.74 10.70
CA THR A 16 2.08 -5.76 11.40
C THR A 16 1.17 -6.58 12.31
N PHE A 17 1.15 -7.89 12.09
CA PHE A 17 0.37 -8.82 12.91
C PHE A 17 1.30 -9.70 13.75
N PRO A 18 1.03 -9.88 15.04
CA PRO A 18 1.75 -10.86 15.84
C PRO A 18 1.34 -12.28 15.41
N VAL A 19 2.32 -13.12 15.05
CA VAL A 19 2.11 -14.52 14.71
C VAL A 19 3.04 -15.39 15.54
N THR A 20 2.47 -16.29 16.34
CA THR A 20 3.24 -17.30 17.08
C THR A 20 3.49 -18.52 16.20
N ALA A 21 4.76 -18.90 16.06
CA ALA A 21 5.24 -20.01 15.25
C ALA A 21 6.61 -20.49 15.77
N ASP A 22 6.99 -21.72 15.41
CA ASP A 22 8.25 -22.35 15.87
C ASP A 22 9.48 -21.88 15.07
N SER A 23 9.28 -21.27 13.90
CA SER A 23 10.34 -20.71 13.05
C SER A 23 9.82 -19.54 12.18
N PRO A 24 10.71 -18.71 11.62
CA PRO A 24 10.32 -17.64 10.70
C PRO A 24 9.58 -18.14 9.45
N GLU A 25 10.00 -19.29 8.90
CA GLU A 25 9.36 -19.90 7.72
C GLU A 25 7.93 -20.38 8.03
N ASP A 26 7.73 -20.95 9.22
CA ASP A 26 6.39 -21.33 9.70
C ASP A 26 5.52 -20.10 9.96
N ALA A 27 6.09 -19.04 10.55
CA ALA A 27 5.39 -17.77 10.79
C ALA A 27 4.83 -17.17 9.51
N VAL A 28 5.64 -17.10 8.44
CA VAL A 28 5.23 -16.59 7.12
C VAL A 28 4.16 -17.49 6.50
N SER A 29 4.36 -18.81 6.56
CA SER A 29 3.39 -19.78 6.02
C SER A 29 2.03 -19.68 6.72
N LYS A 30 2.04 -19.50 8.05
CA LYS A 30 0.85 -19.34 8.88
C LYS A 30 0.17 -18.00 8.62
N ALA A 31 0.92 -16.89 8.57
CA ALA A 31 0.40 -15.57 8.22
C ALA A 31 -0.27 -15.59 6.85
N ARG A 32 0.37 -16.20 5.84
CA ARG A 32 -0.18 -16.35 4.48
C ARG A 32 -1.50 -17.11 4.46
N ARG A 33 -1.60 -18.21 5.21
CA ARG A 33 -2.85 -18.97 5.35
C ARG A 33 -3.94 -18.13 6.02
N LEU A 34 -3.63 -17.45 7.13
CA LEU A 34 -4.60 -16.62 7.85
C LEU A 34 -5.10 -15.45 6.99
N TYR A 35 -4.22 -14.86 6.18
CA TYR A 35 -4.60 -13.80 5.24
C TYR A 35 -5.57 -14.30 4.17
N TYR A 36 -5.26 -15.42 3.49
CA TYR A 36 -6.17 -15.96 2.46
C TYR A 36 -7.48 -16.53 3.03
N ASP A 37 -7.50 -16.92 4.30
CA ASP A 37 -8.71 -17.33 5.02
C ASP A 37 -9.54 -16.14 5.52
N GLY A 38 -9.09 -14.90 5.29
CA GLY A 38 -9.76 -13.67 5.72
C GLY A 38 -9.66 -13.39 7.22
N LYS A 39 -8.75 -14.07 7.95
CA LYS A 39 -8.52 -13.88 9.39
C LYS A 39 -7.54 -12.77 9.70
N LEU A 40 -6.65 -12.43 8.77
CA LEU A 40 -5.82 -11.23 8.80
C LEU A 40 -6.29 -10.30 7.69
N VAL A 41 -6.67 -9.08 8.06
CA VAL A 41 -7.20 -8.06 7.16
C VAL A 41 -6.45 -6.76 7.43
N LEU A 42 -6.04 -6.07 6.37
CA LEU A 42 -5.22 -4.85 6.42
C LEU A 42 -6.07 -3.58 6.63
N GLU A 43 -7.02 -3.55 7.57
CA GLU A 43 -8.05 -2.50 7.65
C GLU A 43 -8.01 -1.59 8.90
N PRO A 44 -7.84 -0.26 8.72
CA PRO A 44 -7.08 0.41 7.67
C PRO A 44 -5.61 0.36 8.09
N GLY A 45 -4.84 -0.54 7.49
CA GLY A 45 -3.40 -0.59 7.69
C GLY A 45 -2.76 0.77 7.38
N THR A 46 -1.49 0.92 7.74
CA THR A 46 -0.74 2.15 7.48
C THR A 46 -0.55 2.35 5.97
N LEU A 47 -1.04 3.47 5.44
CA LEU A 47 -0.77 3.89 4.05
C LEU A 47 0.70 4.23 3.89
N ILE A 48 1.40 3.47 3.06
CA ILE A 48 2.84 3.65 2.79
C ILE A 48 3.14 4.05 1.35
N GLY A 49 2.13 4.05 0.48
CA GLY A 49 2.26 4.51 -0.89
C GLY A 49 0.93 4.99 -1.45
N LEU A 50 0.95 6.15 -2.10
CA LEU A 50 -0.19 6.73 -2.79
C LEU A 50 0.27 7.20 -4.17
N ARG A 51 -0.39 6.71 -5.22
CA ARG A 51 -0.17 7.17 -6.59
C ARG A 51 -1.46 7.71 -7.17
N ILE A 52 -1.40 8.93 -7.66
CA ILE A 52 -2.53 9.59 -8.34
C ILE A 52 -2.08 9.92 -9.75
N SER A 53 -2.82 9.48 -10.76
CA SER A 53 -2.54 9.78 -12.16
C SER A 53 -3.81 10.04 -12.97
N CYS A 54 -3.73 10.98 -13.91
CA CYS A 54 -4.77 11.15 -14.93
C CYS A 54 -4.53 10.14 -16.04
N THR A 55 -5.56 9.37 -16.41
CA THR A 55 -5.46 8.37 -17.50
C THR A 55 -5.86 8.95 -18.86
N ASP A 56 -6.34 10.19 -18.89
CA ASP A 56 -6.82 10.89 -20.09
C ASP A 56 -5.68 11.61 -20.85
N THR A 57 -4.56 11.87 -20.18
CA THR A 57 -3.37 12.54 -20.73
C THR A 57 -2.12 11.68 -20.55
N GLU A 58 -1.07 11.90 -21.34
CA GLU A 58 0.28 11.39 -21.04
C GLU A 58 0.62 11.61 -19.55
N PRO A 59 1.37 10.68 -18.91
CA PRO A 59 1.46 10.60 -17.45
C PRO A 59 1.89 11.94 -16.85
N TYR A 60 0.93 12.63 -16.23
CA TYR A 60 1.19 13.80 -15.42
C TYR A 60 1.86 13.33 -14.14
N VAL A 61 3.18 13.53 -14.05
CA VAL A 61 3.95 13.31 -12.82
C VAL A 61 4.06 14.67 -12.13
N PRO A 62 3.35 14.90 -11.00
CA PRO A 62 3.51 16.15 -10.26
C PRO A 62 4.96 16.27 -9.76
N GLU A 63 5.56 17.46 -9.92
CA GLU A 63 6.96 17.75 -9.54
C GLU A 63 7.23 17.70 -8.02
N ASP A 64 6.19 17.53 -7.20
CA ASP A 64 6.25 17.57 -5.73
C ASP A 64 6.62 16.24 -5.05
N PHE A 65 6.93 15.17 -5.80
CA PHE A 65 7.56 13.97 -5.23
C PHE A 65 9.09 14.10 -5.10
N ARG A 66 9.60 15.32 -4.86
CA ARG A 66 10.96 15.48 -4.30
C ARG A 66 10.91 15.04 -2.84
N GLY A 67 11.52 13.88 -2.60
CA GLY A 67 11.52 13.17 -1.34
C GLY A 67 11.66 14.07 -0.11
N GLU A 68 10.65 14.02 0.74
CA GLU A 68 10.89 14.07 2.17
C GLU A 68 11.50 12.71 2.54
N SER A 69 12.84 12.65 2.51
CA SER A 69 13.56 11.58 3.17
C SER A 69 13.13 11.59 4.64
N TYR A 70 12.37 10.58 5.05
CA TYR A 70 12.30 10.26 6.46
C TYR A 70 13.69 9.75 6.87
N GLU A 71 14.54 10.64 7.36
CA GLU A 71 15.62 10.24 8.25
C GLU A 71 14.96 9.64 9.49
N GLN A 72 15.02 8.31 9.62
CA GLN A 72 14.91 7.66 10.93
C GLN A 72 15.96 6.55 11.02
N PHE A 73 17.07 6.94 11.66
CA PHE A 73 18.09 6.16 12.40
C PHE A 73 18.70 4.91 11.76
#